data_AF-A0A957J2D4-F1
#
_entry.id   AF-A0A957J2D4-F1
#
_cell.length_a   1.000
_cell.length_b   1.000
_cell.length_c   1.000
_cell.angle_alpha   90.00
_cell.angle_beta   90.00
_cell.angle_gamma   90.00
#
_symmetry.space_group_name_H-M   'P 1'
#
loop_
_entity.id
_entity.type
_entity.pdbx_description
1 polymer ?
#
loop_
_entity_poly.entity_id
_entity_poly.type
_entity_poly.pdbx_seq_one_letter_code
_entity_poly.pdbx_strand_id
1 'polypeptide(L)'
;RYWDGTHWSGSGVSCTPAPASNQVTCAIMNPPMGEYALMTAIYEAYLPVMMNGVSATTSTSAQITGITLSGGQYAVTFVSNNFTPQLPGTHVHFFFNTVPPEEAGMPGAGPWYVYGGGSPFTGYGLADKPAAATQLCVLVANPNHSVQSGSGNCYDLP
;
A
#
# COMPACT_ATOMS: atom_id res chain seq x y z
N ARG A 1 29.18 10.21 -3.67
CA ARG A 1 28.51 9.02 -4.26
C ARG A 1 27.59 9.55 -5.35
N TYR A 2 27.67 9.05 -6.58
CA TYR A 2 26.95 9.60 -7.72
C TYR A 2 26.63 8.49 -8.74
N TRP A 3 25.47 8.59 -9.38
CA TRP A 3 25.01 7.69 -10.45
C TRP A 3 24.95 8.48 -11.77
N ASP A 4 25.61 7.98 -12.81
CA ASP A 4 25.69 8.66 -14.11
C ASP A 4 24.68 8.15 -15.16
N GLY A 5 23.78 7.24 -14.77
CA GLY A 5 22.84 6.58 -15.69
C GLY A 5 23.30 5.19 -16.13
N THR A 6 24.58 4.87 -16.00
CA THR A 6 25.17 3.59 -16.43
C THR A 6 25.99 2.90 -15.34
N HIS A 7 26.59 3.67 -14.43
CA HIS A 7 27.47 3.19 -13.39
C HIS A 7 27.25 3.95 -12.09
N TRP A 8 27.32 3.21 -10.97
CA TRP A 8 27.34 3.80 -9.64
C TRP A 8 28.78 3.95 -9.18
N SER A 9 29.19 5.16 -8.79
CA SER A 9 30.50 5.40 -8.21
C SER A 9 30.40 5.91 -6.77
N GLY A 10 30.98 5.14 -5.86
CA GLY A 10 31.12 5.47 -4.45
C GLY A 10 32.16 4.58 -3.79
N SER A 11 32.64 5.01 -2.62
CA SER A 11 33.75 4.37 -1.91
C SER A 11 33.56 2.86 -1.78
N GLY A 12 34.31 2.08 -2.56
CA GLY A 12 34.43 0.63 -2.46
C GLY A 12 33.34 -0.21 -3.15
N VAL A 13 32.31 0.38 -3.77
CA VAL A 13 31.25 -0.39 -4.45
C VAL A 13 31.07 0.10 -5.88
N SER A 14 31.06 -0.82 -6.83
CA SER A 14 30.78 -0.58 -8.25
C SER A 14 29.59 -1.45 -8.66
N CYS A 15 28.57 -0.84 -9.26
CA CYS A 15 27.39 -1.55 -9.71
C CYS A 15 27.16 -1.33 -11.20
N THR A 16 26.84 -2.40 -11.93
CA THR A 16 26.49 -2.37 -13.35
C THR A 16 25.10 -2.98 -13.57
N PRO A 17 24.27 -2.38 -14.45
CA PRO A 17 22.97 -2.94 -14.80
C PRO A 17 23.13 -4.23 -15.60
N ALA A 18 22.30 -5.23 -15.29
CA ALA A 18 22.15 -6.49 -16.02
C ALA A 18 20.82 -6.44 -16.82
N PRO A 19 20.82 -5.86 -18.03
CA PRO A 19 19.59 -5.53 -18.76
C PRO A 19 18.75 -6.75 -19.14
N ALA A 20 19.34 -7.95 -19.19
CA ALA A 20 18.62 -9.17 -19.51
C ALA A 20 17.73 -9.70 -18.37
N SER A 21 17.97 -9.29 -17.12
CA SER A 21 17.27 -9.81 -15.93
C SER A 21 16.58 -8.74 -15.10
N ASN A 22 16.61 -7.47 -15.55
CA ASN A 22 16.12 -6.34 -14.78
C ASN A 22 16.75 -6.25 -13.37
N GLN A 23 17.99 -6.73 -13.24
CA GLN A 23 18.76 -6.75 -12.00
C GLN A 23 19.96 -5.82 -12.12
N VAL A 24 20.53 -5.47 -10.96
CA VAL A 24 21.80 -4.73 -10.87
C VAL A 24 22.81 -5.62 -10.16
N THR A 25 23.97 -5.81 -10.78
CA THR A 25 25.07 -6.59 -10.19
C THR A 25 26.06 -5.61 -9.57
N CYS A 26 26.34 -5.77 -8.29
CA CYS A 26 27.30 -4.93 -7.56
C CYS A 26 28.52 -5.75 -7.14
N ALA A 27 29.71 -5.19 -7.34
CA ALA A 27 30.98 -5.68 -6.86
C ALA A 27 31.55 -4.73 -5.81
N ILE A 28 32.03 -5.29 -4.68
CA ILE A 28 32.74 -4.54 -3.66
C ILE A 28 34.24 -4.70 -3.92
N MET A 29 34.95 -3.60 -4.17
CA MET A 29 36.40 -3.61 -4.36
C MET A 29 37.07 -3.14 -3.06
N ASN A 30 37.97 -3.99 -2.54
CA ASN A 30 38.68 -3.87 -1.26
C ASN A 30 37.75 -3.90 -0.03
N PRO A 31 37.18 -5.07 0.32
CA PRO A 31 36.65 -5.25 1.66
C PRO A 31 37.79 -5.03 2.68
N PRO A 32 37.61 -4.21 3.72
CA PRO A 32 38.58 -4.16 4.81
C PRO A 32 38.69 -5.57 5.39
N MET A 33 39.86 -6.20 5.24
CA MET A 33 40.12 -7.52 5.82
C MET A 33 40.22 -7.38 7.33
N GLY A 34 39.07 -7.48 7.99
CA GLY A 34 38.92 -7.58 9.42
C GLY A 34 37.68 -8.40 9.70
N GLU A 35 37.92 -9.66 10.05
CA GLU A 35 36.96 -10.62 10.61
C GLU A 35 35.99 -11.30 9.62
N TYR A 36 36.25 -12.60 9.48
CA TYR A 36 35.37 -13.57 8.86
C TYR A 36 34.04 -13.61 9.62
N ALA A 37 32.96 -13.19 8.98
CA ALA A 37 31.66 -13.77 9.23
C ALA A 37 31.03 -14.10 7.88
N LEU A 38 30.86 -15.41 7.65
CA LEU A 38 29.87 -15.93 6.73
C LEU A 38 28.50 -15.38 7.14
N MET A 39 28.14 -14.20 6.65
CA MET A 39 26.75 -13.82 6.54
C MET A 39 26.43 -13.83 5.07
N THR A 40 25.84 -14.94 4.62
CA THR A 40 24.97 -14.93 3.45
C THR A 40 23.75 -14.10 3.85
N ALA A 41 23.93 -12.79 3.90
CA ALA A 41 22.84 -11.86 4.08
C ALA A 41 22.19 -11.67 2.70
N ILE A 42 21.31 -12.60 2.35
CA ILE A 42 20.30 -12.37 1.33
C ILE A 42 19.33 -11.33 1.89
N TYR A 43 19.73 -10.06 1.84
CA TYR A 43 18.80 -8.97 1.87
C TYR A 43 18.21 -8.87 0.47
N GLU A 44 16.99 -9.38 0.27
CA GLU A 44 16.15 -8.95 -0.84
C GLU A 44 15.74 -7.49 -0.57
N ALA A 45 16.65 -6.57 -0.87
CA ALA A 45 16.29 -5.18 -1.03
C ALA A 45 15.62 -5.04 -2.39
N TYR A 46 14.30 -5.15 -2.43
CA TYR A 46 13.50 -4.62 -3.53
C TYR A 46 13.68 -3.10 -3.50
N LEU A 47 14.70 -2.61 -4.21
CA LEU A 47 14.83 -1.20 -4.53
C LEU A 47 13.93 -0.95 -5.74
N PRO A 48 12.80 -0.22 -5.60
CA PRO A 48 12.23 0.41 -6.77
C PRO A 48 13.25 1.44 -7.27
N VAL A 49 13.81 1.12 -8.43
CA VAL A 49 14.61 2.00 -9.25
C VAL A 49 13.82 3.30 -9.50
N MET A 50 14.39 4.42 -9.06
CA MET A 50 14.10 5.82 -9.44
C MET A 50 12.86 6.51 -8.83
N MET A 51 13.06 7.26 -7.73
CA MET A 51 12.56 8.65 -7.65
C MET A 51 13.54 9.49 -6.80
N ASN A 52 14.31 10.35 -7.47
CA ASN A 52 14.98 11.47 -6.82
C ASN A 52 13.90 12.36 -6.17
N GLY A 53 13.92 12.47 -4.84
CA GLY A 53 13.11 13.45 -4.09
C GLY A 53 12.18 12.91 -3.01
N VAL A 54 12.15 11.60 -2.76
CA VAL A 54 11.29 11.05 -1.70
C VAL A 54 11.95 11.27 -0.35
N SER A 55 11.65 12.41 0.29
CA SER A 55 11.55 12.42 1.76
C SER A 55 10.70 11.23 2.14
N ALA A 56 11.06 10.45 3.15
CA ALA A 56 10.23 9.37 3.68
C ALA A 56 8.92 9.97 4.22
N THR A 57 7.99 10.29 3.31
CA THR A 57 6.61 10.60 3.61
C THR A 57 6.04 9.31 4.11
N THR A 58 5.71 9.28 5.40
CA THR A 58 4.92 8.22 6.00
C THR A 58 3.63 8.06 5.20
N SER A 59 3.58 7.10 4.29
CA SER A 59 2.42 6.89 3.42
C SER A 59 1.17 6.66 4.27
N THR A 60 0.06 7.25 3.86
CA THR A 60 -1.23 7.04 4.51
C THR A 60 -1.71 5.61 4.27
N SER A 61 -2.27 4.97 5.29
CA SER A 61 -2.88 3.64 5.14
C SER A 61 -4.13 3.47 6.00
N ALA A 62 -5.04 2.62 5.57
CA ALA A 62 -6.23 2.23 6.31
C ALA A 62 -6.32 0.71 6.37
N GLN A 63 -6.64 0.15 7.53
CA GLN A 63 -6.71 -1.30 7.72
C GLN A 63 -7.98 -1.70 8.45
N ILE A 64 -8.80 -2.57 7.85
CA ILE A 64 -9.89 -3.26 8.54
C ILE A 64 -9.27 -4.28 9.49
N THR A 65 -9.65 -4.18 10.77
CA THR A 65 -9.17 -5.05 11.85
C THR A 65 -10.24 -6.04 12.33
N GLY A 66 -11.50 -5.87 11.91
CA GLY A 66 -12.57 -6.81 12.19
C GLY A 66 -13.89 -6.40 11.58
N ILE A 67 -14.75 -7.39 11.29
CA ILE A 67 -16.11 -7.19 10.81
C ILE A 67 -17.04 -8.03 11.67
N THR A 68 -18.09 -7.42 12.20
CA THR A 68 -19.16 -8.12 12.93
C THR A 68 -20.52 -7.77 12.35
N LEU A 69 -21.51 -8.62 12.59
CA LEU A 69 -22.90 -8.33 12.27
C LEU A 69 -23.62 -7.81 13.51
N SER A 70 -24.26 -6.66 13.38
CA SER A 70 -25.09 -6.06 14.41
C SER A 70 -26.36 -5.51 13.78
N GLY A 71 -27.52 -6.03 14.21
CA GLY A 71 -28.83 -5.54 13.75
C GLY A 71 -29.05 -5.60 12.23
N GLY A 72 -28.41 -6.56 11.52
CA GLY A 72 -28.51 -6.69 10.06
C GLY A 72 -27.57 -5.76 9.26
N GLN A 73 -26.66 -5.06 9.94
CA GLN A 73 -25.60 -4.25 9.34
C GLN A 73 -24.23 -4.80 9.68
N TYR A 74 -23.27 -4.54 8.80
CA TYR A 74 -21.85 -4.76 9.09
C TYR A 74 -21.34 -3.63 9.98
N ALA A 75 -20.73 -3.98 11.10
CA ALA A 75 -19.91 -3.08 11.89
C ALA A 75 -18.44 -3.38 11.59
N VAL A 76 -17.83 -2.49 10.81
CA VAL A 76 -16.47 -2.63 10.28
C VAL A 76 -15.52 -1.81 11.12
N THR A 77 -14.72 -2.49 11.94
CA THR A 77 -13.67 -1.86 12.75
C THR A 77 -12.43 -1.67 11.90
N PHE A 78 -11.86 -0.46 11.91
CA PHE A 78 -10.67 -0.15 11.13
C PHE A 78 -9.77 0.88 11.83
N VAL A 79 -8.51 0.94 11.39
CA VAL A 79 -7.53 1.94 11.82
C VAL A 79 -6.98 2.71 10.62
N SER A 80 -6.61 3.97 10.82
CA SER A 80 -5.92 4.79 9.83
C SER A 80 -4.56 5.23 10.36
N ASN A 81 -3.53 5.20 9.52
CA ASN A 81 -2.17 5.61 9.86
C ASN A 81 -1.77 6.85 9.06
N ASN A 82 -1.15 7.82 9.72
CA ASN A 82 -0.64 9.06 9.12
C ASN A 82 -1.72 9.99 8.54
N PHE A 83 -3.01 9.74 8.84
CA PHE A 83 -4.11 10.67 8.60
C PHE A 83 -5.31 10.34 9.49
N THR A 84 -6.24 11.29 9.59
CA THR A 84 -7.60 11.09 10.11
C THR A 84 -8.58 11.24 8.94
N PRO A 85 -9.44 10.25 8.67
CA PRO A 85 -10.46 10.36 7.64
C PRO A 85 -11.35 11.57 7.88
N GLN A 86 -11.61 12.36 6.85
CA GLN A 86 -12.52 13.51 6.90
C GLN A 86 -13.02 13.88 5.50
N LEU A 87 -14.24 14.42 5.44
CA LEU A 87 -14.83 14.95 4.20
C LEU A 87 -15.24 16.42 4.44
N PRO A 88 -14.78 17.37 3.60
CA PRO A 88 -13.78 17.20 2.54
C PRO A 88 -12.38 16.92 3.11
N GLY A 89 -11.55 16.19 2.36
CA GLY A 89 -10.17 15.85 2.76
C GLY A 89 -9.78 14.43 2.38
N THR A 90 -8.66 13.94 2.92
CA THR A 90 -8.27 12.52 2.79
C THR A 90 -9.23 11.66 3.61
N HIS A 91 -9.75 10.61 3.00
CA HIS A 91 -10.80 9.76 3.57
C HIS A 91 -10.58 8.31 3.13
N VAL A 92 -11.54 7.43 3.41
CA VAL A 92 -11.47 6.02 3.01
C VAL A 92 -12.65 5.64 2.14
N HIS A 93 -12.42 4.70 1.23
CA HIS A 93 -13.45 4.03 0.47
C HIS A 93 -13.60 2.59 0.94
N PHE A 94 -14.82 2.19 1.30
CA PHE A 94 -15.17 0.80 1.59
C PHE A 94 -15.85 0.19 0.38
N PHE A 95 -15.52 -1.05 0.03
CA PHE A 95 -16.11 -1.75 -1.11
C PHE A 95 -16.06 -3.26 -0.92
N PHE A 96 -16.97 -3.99 -1.57
CA PHE A 96 -16.89 -5.45 -1.61
C PHE A 96 -15.82 -5.90 -2.59
N ASN A 97 -15.20 -7.06 -2.35
CA ASN A 97 -14.16 -7.62 -3.24
C ASN A 97 -14.67 -8.07 -4.64
N THR A 98 -15.93 -7.83 -4.95
CA THR A 98 -16.48 -7.92 -6.32
C THR A 98 -16.21 -6.66 -7.14
N VAL A 99 -15.72 -5.59 -6.51
CA VAL A 99 -15.30 -4.34 -7.14
C VAL A 99 -13.78 -4.34 -7.25
N PRO A 100 -13.20 -4.18 -8.46
CA PRO A 100 -11.77 -3.98 -8.62
C PRO A 100 -11.26 -2.76 -7.84
N PRO A 101 -10.12 -2.85 -7.13
CA PRO A 101 -9.55 -1.74 -6.36
C PRO A 101 -9.39 -0.43 -7.15
N GLU A 102 -9.01 -0.52 -8.41
CA GLU A 102 -8.77 0.62 -9.30
C GLU A 102 -10.09 1.32 -9.68
N GLU A 103 -11.19 0.57 -9.75
CA GLU A 103 -12.52 1.11 -10.01
C GLU A 103 -13.08 1.81 -8.77
N ALA A 104 -12.70 1.36 -7.58
CA ALA A 104 -13.15 1.91 -6.30
C ALA A 104 -12.70 3.36 -6.05
N GLY A 105 -12.01 4.02 -6.98
CA GLY A 105 -11.65 5.45 -6.92
C GLY A 105 -11.85 6.21 -8.23
N MET A 106 -12.65 5.69 -9.16
CA MET A 106 -13.00 6.47 -10.34
C MET A 106 -13.86 7.69 -9.95
N PRO A 107 -13.60 8.88 -10.51
CA PRO A 107 -14.37 10.07 -10.18
C PRO A 107 -15.86 9.85 -10.50
N GLY A 108 -16.70 9.90 -9.46
CA GLY A 108 -18.14 9.63 -9.57
C GLY A 108 -18.68 8.82 -8.38
N ALA A 109 -19.87 8.27 -8.57
CA ALA A 109 -20.47 7.27 -7.69
C ALA A 109 -20.25 5.87 -8.27
N GLY A 110 -20.11 4.87 -7.41
CA GLY A 110 -20.04 3.47 -7.80
C GLY A 110 -20.35 2.55 -6.61
N PRO A 111 -20.11 1.24 -6.73
CA PRO A 111 -20.44 0.26 -5.68
C PRO A 111 -19.52 0.31 -4.44
N TRP A 112 -18.94 1.49 -4.13
CA TRP A 112 -18.12 1.77 -2.97
C TRP A 112 -18.74 2.88 -2.12
N TYR A 113 -18.50 2.84 -0.80
CA TYR A 113 -18.88 3.88 0.14
C TYR A 113 -17.73 4.85 0.39
N VAL A 114 -18.01 6.14 0.19
CA VAL A 114 -17.12 7.24 0.56
C VAL A 114 -17.32 7.54 2.04
N TYR A 115 -16.26 7.45 2.85
CA TYR A 115 -16.36 7.58 4.30
C TYR A 115 -15.23 8.41 4.93
N GLY A 116 -15.62 9.49 5.60
CA GLY A 116 -14.71 10.37 6.34
C GLY A 116 -14.92 10.37 7.85
N GLY A 117 -15.51 9.31 8.41
CA GLY A 117 -15.73 9.17 9.86
C GLY A 117 -14.71 8.24 10.52
N GLY A 118 -14.86 8.06 11.84
CA GLY A 118 -14.06 7.12 12.63
C GLY A 118 -14.64 5.69 12.64
N SER A 119 -13.90 4.75 13.22
CA SER A 119 -14.38 3.39 13.42
C SER A 119 -15.47 3.31 14.52
N PRO A 120 -16.50 2.44 14.38
CA PRO A 120 -16.74 1.53 13.25
C PRO A 120 -17.49 2.20 12.10
N PHE A 121 -17.24 1.73 10.89
CA PHE A 121 -18.07 2.03 9.73
C PHE A 121 -19.29 1.09 9.68
N THR A 122 -20.49 1.63 9.45
CA THR A 122 -21.77 0.90 9.46
C THR A 122 -22.62 1.11 8.20
N GLY A 123 -22.01 1.54 7.09
CA GLY A 123 -22.76 1.92 5.88
C GLY A 123 -23.32 0.77 5.04
N TYR A 124 -22.85 -0.47 5.24
CA TYR A 124 -23.34 -1.64 4.50
C TYR A 124 -24.26 -2.51 5.36
N GLY A 125 -25.46 -2.77 4.83
CA GLY A 125 -26.38 -3.80 5.28
C GLY A 125 -26.15 -5.14 4.60
N LEU A 126 -26.79 -6.19 5.12
CA LEU A 126 -26.77 -7.53 4.50
C LEU A 126 -27.30 -7.54 3.06
N ALA A 127 -28.29 -6.69 2.76
CA ALA A 127 -28.89 -6.57 1.42
C ALA A 127 -27.95 -5.92 0.39
N ASP A 128 -26.97 -5.16 0.85
CA ASP A 128 -26.00 -4.50 -0.03
C ASP A 128 -24.91 -5.46 -0.52
N LYS A 129 -24.72 -6.59 0.19
CA LYS A 129 -23.68 -7.57 -0.14
C LYS A 129 -23.99 -8.27 -1.46
N PRO A 130 -23.14 -8.12 -2.50
CA PRO A 130 -23.26 -8.93 -3.71
C PRO A 130 -23.15 -10.42 -3.39
N ALA A 131 -23.89 -11.26 -4.11
CA ALA A 131 -23.91 -12.71 -3.85
C ALA A 131 -22.50 -13.34 -3.85
N ALA A 132 -21.63 -12.87 -4.76
CA ALA A 132 -20.25 -13.33 -4.89
C ALA A 132 -19.25 -12.67 -3.93
N ALA A 133 -19.66 -11.68 -3.13
CA ALA A 133 -18.76 -11.01 -2.21
C ALA A 133 -18.46 -11.90 -1.00
N THR A 134 -17.17 -12.12 -0.77
CA THR A 134 -16.62 -12.89 0.36
C THR A 134 -15.84 -12.00 1.32
N GLN A 135 -15.45 -10.80 0.90
CA GLN A 135 -14.65 -9.87 1.69
C GLN A 135 -15.15 -8.44 1.53
N LEU A 136 -14.90 -7.62 2.55
CA LEU A 136 -14.98 -6.17 2.47
C LEU A 136 -13.57 -5.59 2.47
N CYS A 137 -13.34 -4.59 1.63
CA CYS A 137 -12.05 -3.95 1.41
C CYS A 137 -12.11 -2.47 1.78
N VAL A 138 -10.94 -1.93 2.14
CA VAL A 138 -10.75 -0.50 2.39
C VAL A 138 -9.53 0.01 1.63
N LEU A 139 -9.65 1.22 1.08
CA LEU A 139 -8.51 1.98 0.54
C LEU A 139 -8.58 3.43 1.00
N VAL A 140 -7.41 4.07 1.11
CA VAL A 140 -7.33 5.52 1.29
C VAL A 140 -7.70 6.21 -0.01
N ALA A 141 -8.50 7.26 0.09
CA ALA A 141 -8.93 8.10 -1.02
C ALA A 141 -8.50 9.56 -0.80
N ASN A 142 -8.05 10.18 -1.88
CA ASN A 142 -7.66 11.58 -1.96
C ASN A 142 -8.92 12.48 -2.03
N PRO A 143 -8.81 13.80 -1.79
CA PRO A 143 -9.96 14.72 -1.86
C PRO A 143 -10.70 14.71 -3.21
N ASN A 144 -10.05 14.34 -4.31
CA ASN A 144 -10.65 14.18 -5.64
C ASN A 144 -11.25 12.78 -5.87
N HIS A 145 -11.42 11.99 -4.80
CA HIS A 145 -11.94 10.62 -4.76
C HIS A 145 -11.08 9.56 -5.46
N SER A 146 -9.87 9.90 -5.96
CA SER A 146 -8.95 8.88 -6.44
C SER A 146 -8.41 8.06 -5.28
N VAL A 147 -8.37 6.73 -5.44
CA VAL A 147 -7.81 5.84 -4.43
C VAL A 147 -6.29 5.74 -4.53
N GLN A 148 -5.65 5.45 -3.41
CA GLN A 148 -4.24 5.14 -3.33
C GLN A 148 -4.05 3.62 -3.35
N SER A 149 -3.53 3.07 -4.44
CA SER A 149 -3.28 1.63 -4.57
C SER A 149 -2.35 1.11 -3.47
N GLY A 150 -2.68 -0.05 -2.89
CA GLY A 150 -1.88 -0.67 -1.82
C GLY A 150 -1.97 0.02 -0.45
N SER A 151 -2.84 1.02 -0.28
CA SER A 151 -3.00 1.75 0.98
C SER A 151 -3.91 1.06 2.00
N GLY A 152 -4.49 -0.10 1.67
CA GLY A 152 -5.33 -0.84 2.62
C GLY A 152 -5.45 -2.33 2.33
N ASN A 153 -6.47 -2.97 2.92
CA ASN A 153 -6.65 -4.41 2.88
C ASN A 153 -8.11 -4.82 2.65
N CYS A 154 -8.30 -6.11 2.37
CA CYS A 154 -9.58 -6.79 2.47
C CYS A 154 -9.64 -7.65 3.73
N TYR A 155 -10.84 -7.84 4.26
CA TYR A 155 -11.13 -8.64 5.45
C TYR A 155 -12.35 -9.51 5.18
N ASP A 156 -12.31 -10.76 5.64
CA ASP A 156 -13.37 -11.74 5.41
C ASP A 156 -14.69 -11.31 6.06
N LEU A 157 -15.77 -11.47 5.31
CA LEU A 157 -17.12 -11.23 5.85
C LEU A 157 -17.52 -12.41 6.77
N PRO A 158 -18.27 -12.13 7.85
CA PRO A 158 -18.81 -13.16 8.74
C PRO A 158 -19.92 -14.00 8.09
#